data_AF-A0AAE1GAP0-F1
#
_entry.id   AF-A0AAE1GAP0-F1
#
_cell.length_a   1.000
_cell.length_b   1.000
_cell.length_c   1.000
_cell.angle_alpha   90.00
_cell.angle_beta   90.00
_cell.angle_gamma   90.00
#
_symmetry.space_group_name_H-M   'P 1'
#
loop_
_entity.id
_entity.type
_entity.pdbx_description
1 polymer ?
#
loop_
_entity_poly.entity_id
_entity_poly.type
_entity_poly.pdbx_seq_one_letter_code
_entity_poly.pdbx_strand_id
1 'polypeptide(L)'
;MRGRKRFEIHLPHWFSAYIFVNCSVLFYTYVQMAFRLKAVTLWEQRVNLAIHLLTCTSVGGLYHGREYSVWLEPLRLLFYLVSVLAIPIFSTLQETAVVVGVCLVSLLTWPRVSAITLSRATEASATAPNKVN
;
A
#
# COMPACT_ATOMS: atom_id res chain seq x y z
N MET A 1 19.87 19.33 -18.47
CA MET A 1 19.16 18.43 -17.53
C MET A 1 17.82 18.03 -18.16
N ARG A 2 17.72 16.84 -18.77
CA ARG A 2 16.48 16.39 -19.43
C ARG A 2 15.44 16.12 -18.35
N GLY A 3 14.48 17.04 -18.21
CA GLY A 3 13.33 16.88 -17.35
C GLY A 3 12.60 15.60 -17.72
N ARG A 4 12.58 14.64 -16.79
CA ARG A 4 11.68 13.49 -16.81
C ARG A 4 10.29 14.10 -17.02
N LYS A 5 9.66 13.89 -18.20
CA LYS A 5 8.27 14.29 -18.44
C LYS A 5 7.50 13.74 -17.24
N ARG A 6 7.05 14.61 -16.34
CA ARG A 6 6.14 14.21 -15.28
C ARG A 6 4.93 13.71 -16.05
N PHE A 7 4.71 12.40 -16.03
CA PHE A 7 3.45 11.82 -16.48
C PHE A 7 2.39 12.33 -15.51
N GLU A 8 1.95 13.56 -15.71
CA GLU A 8 0.76 14.16 -15.12
C GLU A 8 -0.45 13.55 -15.82
N ILE A 9 -0.56 12.22 -15.75
CA ILE A 9 -1.82 11.55 -15.97
C ILE A 9 -2.65 11.96 -14.76
N HIS A 10 -3.69 12.74 -14.99
CA HIS A 10 -4.64 13.14 -13.96
C HIS A 10 -5.17 11.88 -13.28
N LEU A 11 -4.65 11.59 -12.08
CA LEU A 11 -5.13 10.48 -11.28
C LEU A 11 -6.53 10.83 -10.79
N PRO A 12 -7.50 9.91 -10.89
CA PRO A 12 -8.81 10.14 -10.32
C PRO A 12 -8.70 10.43 -8.83
N HIS A 13 -9.49 11.37 -8.31
CA HIS A 13 -9.45 11.75 -6.90
C HIS A 13 -9.63 10.55 -5.95
N TRP A 14 -10.42 9.55 -6.37
CA TRP A 14 -10.62 8.33 -5.60
C TRP A 14 -9.37 7.45 -5.51
N PHE A 15 -8.47 7.49 -6.51
CA PHE A 15 -7.18 6.80 -6.45
C PHE A 15 -6.28 7.45 -5.40
N SER A 16 -6.21 8.78 -5.40
CA SER A 16 -5.48 9.52 -4.36
C SER A 16 -6.05 9.27 -2.97
N ALA A 17 -7.38 9.18 -2.84
CA ALA A 17 -8.04 8.81 -1.59
C ALA A 17 -7.67 7.39 -1.15
N TYR A 18 -7.64 6.42 -2.07
CA TYR A 18 -7.20 5.05 -1.78
C TYR A 18 -5.78 5.02 -1.20
N ILE A 19 -4.84 5.71 -1.84
CA ILE A 19 -3.45 5.81 -1.39
C ILE A 19 -3.39 6.48 -0.01
N PHE A 20 -4.08 7.60 0.17
CA PHE A 20 -4.12 8.35 1.42
C PHE A 20 -4.66 7.53 2.59
N VAL A 21 -5.78 6.83 2.37
CA VAL A 21 -6.40 5.96 3.39
C VAL A 21 -5.44 4.84 3.79
N ASN A 22 -4.83 4.15 2.82
CA ASN A 22 -3.87 3.08 3.11
C ASN A 22 -2.61 3.59 3.84
N CYS A 23 -2.10 4.77 3.48
CA CYS A 23 -1.00 5.41 4.21
C CYS A 23 -1.41 5.83 5.63
N SER A 24 -2.64 6.32 5.80
CA SER A 24 -3.16 6.74 7.11
C SER A 24 -3.30 5.54 8.05
N VAL A 25 -3.78 4.40 7.55
CA VAL A 25 -3.85 3.15 8.31
C VAL A 25 -2.46 2.65 8.70
N LEU A 26 -1.48 2.74 7.80
CA LEU A 26 -0.10 2.38 8.12
C LEU A 26 0.47 3.27 9.24
N PHE A 27 0.30 4.59 9.11
CA PHE A 27 0.73 5.54 10.12
C PHE A 27 0.05 5.29 11.48
N TYR A 28 -1.25 5.02 11.46
CA TYR A 28 -2.00 4.68 12.66
C TYR A 28 -1.48 3.41 13.34
N THR A 29 -1.17 2.39 12.55
CA THR A 29 -0.57 1.13 13.01
C THR A 29 0.79 1.35 13.67
N TYR A 30 1.63 2.18 13.03
CA TYR A 30 2.92 2.57 13.59
C TYR A 30 2.76 3.20 14.97
N VAL A 31 1.88 4.20 15.09
CA VAL A 31 1.66 4.95 16.32
C VAL A 31 1.17 4.03 17.44
N GLN A 32 0.22 3.15 17.15
CA GLN A 32 -0.32 2.20 18.12
C GLN A 32 0.75 1.22 18.64
N MET A 33 1.60 0.71 17.74
CA MET A 33 2.73 -0.14 18.13
C MET A 33 3.81 0.63 18.90
N ALA A 34 4.09 1.88 18.55
CA ALA A 34 5.07 2.71 19.23
C ALA A 34 4.67 2.96 20.69
N PHE A 35 3.39 3.23 20.97
CA PHE A 35 2.90 3.41 22.34
C PHE A 35 3.01 2.14 23.20
N ARG A 36 3.08 0.96 22.58
CA ARG A 36 3.13 -0.32 23.27
C ARG A 36 4.48 -1.01 23.19
N LEU A 37 5.54 -0.34 22.71
CA LEU A 37 6.88 -0.91 22.48
C LEU A 37 7.42 -1.76 23.64
N LYS A 38 7.14 -1.38 24.90
CA LYS A 38 7.58 -2.13 26.10
C LYS A 38 6.83 -3.44 26.34
N ALA A 39 5.63 -3.58 25.79
CA ALA A 39 4.75 -4.74 25.96
C ALA A 39 4.68 -5.64 24.71
N VAL A 40 5.38 -5.27 23.64
CA VAL A 40 5.33 -5.94 22.33
C VAL A 40 6.52 -6.89 22.20
N THR A 41 6.25 -8.12 21.80
CA THR A 41 7.26 -9.16 21.58
C THR A 41 8.12 -8.86 20.35
N LEU A 42 9.34 -9.42 20.29
CA LEU A 42 10.22 -9.29 19.12
C LEU A 42 9.55 -9.79 17.82
N TRP A 43 8.68 -10.78 17.91
CA TRP A 43 7.95 -11.30 16.75
C TRP A 43 6.97 -10.26 16.20
N GLU A 44 6.17 -9.64 17.07
CA GLU A 44 5.22 -8.60 16.68
C GLU A 44 5.91 -7.36 16.11
N GLN A 45 7.09 -6.99 16.63
CA GLN A 45 7.92 -5.93 16.06
C GLN A 45 8.37 -6.26 14.63
N ARG A 46 8.79 -7.51 14.38
CA ARG A 46 9.18 -7.98 13.04
C ARG A 46 8.00 -7.98 12.07
N VAL A 47 6.82 -8.42 12.51
CA VAL A 47 5.60 -8.39 11.70
C VAL A 47 5.22 -6.95 11.38
N ASN A 48 5.27 -6.04 12.36
CA ASN A 48 5.00 -4.62 12.13
C ASN A 48 5.97 -4.01 11.11
N LEU A 49 7.27 -4.30 11.21
CA LEU A 49 8.28 -3.88 10.23
C LEU A 49 7.97 -4.43 8.83
N ALA A 50 7.60 -5.71 8.73
CA ALA A 50 7.24 -6.33 7.46
C ALA A 50 6.02 -5.65 6.82
N ILE A 51 4.98 -5.35 7.62
CA ILE A 51 3.80 -4.59 7.18
C ILE A 51 4.21 -3.23 6.61
N HIS A 52 5.12 -2.51 7.28
CA HIS A 52 5.61 -1.22 6.83
C HIS A 52 6.37 -1.31 5.51
N LEU A 53 7.31 -2.25 5.40
CA LEU A 53 8.08 -2.45 4.18
C LEU A 53 7.19 -2.84 3.00
N LEU A 54 6.27 -3.79 3.21
CA LEU A 54 5.30 -4.20 2.18
C LEU A 54 4.39 -3.05 1.76
N THR A 55 3.95 -2.22 2.71
CA THR A 55 3.08 -1.07 2.39
C THR A 55 3.81 0.03 1.65
N CYS A 56 5.01 0.39 2.08
CA CYS A 56 5.82 1.38 1.36
C CYS A 56 6.16 0.91 -0.07
N THR A 57 6.43 -0.37 -0.25
CA THR A 57 6.77 -0.94 -1.56
C THR A 57 5.56 -1.10 -2.47
N SER A 58 4.40 -1.57 -1.97
CA SER A 58 3.20 -1.73 -2.79
C SER A 58 2.56 -0.38 -3.11
N VAL A 59 2.23 0.43 -2.10
CA VAL A 59 1.51 1.70 -2.26
C VAL A 59 2.39 2.70 -3.00
N GLY A 60 3.68 2.73 -2.66
CA GLY A 60 4.67 3.50 -3.42
C GLY A 60 4.76 3.03 -4.87
N GLY A 61 4.77 1.72 -5.12
CA GLY A 61 4.75 1.16 -6.47
C GLY A 61 3.49 1.53 -7.27
N LEU A 62 2.31 1.49 -6.65
CA LEU A 62 1.04 1.88 -7.26
C LEU A 62 1.05 3.35 -7.65
N TYR A 63 1.51 4.22 -6.74
CA TYR A 63 1.65 5.65 -7.02
C TYR A 63 2.58 5.92 -8.20
N HIS A 64 3.70 5.20 -8.29
CA HIS A 64 4.67 5.32 -9.37
C HIS A 64 4.28 4.58 -10.66
N GLY A 65 3.15 3.86 -10.71
CA GLY A 65 2.72 3.12 -11.89
C GLY A 65 3.59 1.89 -12.19
N ARG A 66 4.03 1.16 -11.16
CA ARG A 66 4.89 -0.02 -11.33
C ARG A 66 4.08 -1.30 -11.42
N GLU A 67 4.33 -2.14 -12.42
CA GLU A 67 3.57 -3.38 -12.66
C GLU A 67 3.62 -4.36 -11.48
N TYR A 68 4.78 -4.53 -10.84
CA TYR A 68 4.93 -5.44 -9.70
C TYR A 68 3.98 -5.09 -8.53
N SER A 69 3.60 -3.82 -8.39
CA SER A 69 2.75 -3.36 -7.29
C SER A 69 1.31 -3.85 -7.39
N VAL A 70 0.86 -4.21 -8.60
CA VAL A 70 -0.46 -4.79 -8.87
C VAL A 70 -0.65 -6.12 -8.16
N TRP A 71 0.42 -6.92 -8.10
CA TRP A 71 0.44 -8.22 -7.42
C TRP A 71 0.80 -8.09 -5.94
N LEU A 72 1.65 -7.11 -5.62
CA LEU A 72 2.10 -6.88 -4.26
C LEU A 72 1.01 -6.30 -3.35
N GLU A 73 0.12 -5.47 -3.89
CA GLU A 73 -1.01 -4.89 -3.17
C GLU A 73 -1.98 -5.95 -2.59
N PRO A 74 -2.46 -6.93 -3.38
CA PRO A 74 -3.19 -8.10 -2.89
C PRO A 74 -2.54 -8.77 -1.68
N LEU A 75 -1.25 -9.08 -1.86
CA LEU A 75 -0.48 -9.89 -0.94
C LEU A 75 -0.30 -9.13 0.36
N ARG A 76 0.01 -7.84 0.26
CA ARG A 76 0.10 -6.93 1.39
C ARG A 76 -1.22 -6.87 2.16
N LEU A 77 -2.33 -6.62 1.47
CA LEU A 77 -3.64 -6.45 2.12
C LEU A 77 -4.06 -7.73 2.86
N LEU A 78 -3.86 -8.90 2.25
CA LEU A 78 -4.14 -10.19 2.88
C LEU A 78 -3.20 -10.47 4.06
N PHE A 79 -1.89 -10.25 3.88
CA PHE A 79 -0.91 -10.41 4.94
C PHE A 79 -1.24 -9.51 6.14
N TYR A 80 -1.64 -8.27 5.87
CA TYR A 80 -1.99 -7.31 6.90
C TYR A 80 -3.29 -7.69 7.61
N LEU A 81 -4.31 -8.14 6.88
CA LEU A 81 -5.55 -8.67 7.45
C LEU A 81 -5.29 -9.83 8.41
N VAL A 82 -4.49 -10.81 7.98
CA VAL A 82 -4.10 -11.96 8.82
C VAL A 82 -3.32 -11.49 10.05
N SER A 83 -2.38 -10.57 9.87
CA SER A 83 -1.55 -10.06 10.96
C SER A 83 -2.37 -9.30 12.01
N VAL A 84 -3.32 -8.47 11.59
CA VAL A 84 -4.21 -7.70 12.48
C VAL A 84 -5.14 -8.62 13.28
N LEU A 85 -5.53 -9.78 12.73
CA LEU A 85 -6.36 -10.76 13.42
C LEU A 85 -5.55 -11.69 14.34
N ALA A 86 -4.30 -11.99 13.97
CA ALA A 86 -3.43 -12.88 14.73
C ALA A 86 -2.70 -12.18 15.89
N ILE A 87 -2.51 -10.86 15.79
CA ILE A 87 -1.69 -10.08 16.72
C ILE A 87 -2.52 -8.92 17.28
N PRO A 88 -2.47 -8.64 18.59
CA PRO A 88 -3.16 -7.51 19.21
C PRO A 88 -2.45 -6.18 18.90
N ILE A 89 -2.46 -5.78 17.63
CA ILE A 89 -1.85 -4.53 17.14
C ILE A 89 -2.56 -3.30 17.73
N PHE A 90 -3.88 -3.36 17.81
CA PHE A 90 -4.74 -2.28 18.30
C PHE A 90 -5.19 -2.52 19.72
N SER A 91 -5.57 -1.43 20.40
CA SER A 91 -5.91 -1.46 21.82
C SER A 91 -7.36 -1.87 22.06
N THR A 92 -8.25 -1.62 21.10
CA THR A 92 -9.68 -1.94 21.19
C THR A 92 -10.15 -2.77 19.99
N LEU A 93 -11.21 -3.57 20.20
CA LEU A 93 -11.86 -4.32 19.12
C LEU A 93 -12.45 -3.41 18.05
N GLN A 94 -12.90 -2.21 18.42
CA GLN A 94 -13.45 -1.24 17.48
C GLN A 94 -12.38 -0.71 16.52
N GLU A 95 -11.19 -0.40 17.03
CA GLU A 95 -10.04 0.00 16.19
C GLU A 95 -9.67 -1.10 15.19
N THR A 96 -9.58 -2.34 15.67
CA THR A 96 -9.32 -3.52 14.83
C THR A 96 -10.39 -3.66 13.75
N ALA A 97 -11.67 -3.56 14.10
CA ALA A 97 -12.78 -3.68 13.17
C ALA A 97 -12.75 -2.59 12.08
N VAL A 98 -12.43 -1.34 12.45
CA VAL A 98 -12.29 -0.25 11.48
C VAL A 98 -11.16 -0.53 10.49
N VAL A 99 -9.99 -0.93 10.97
CA VAL A 99 -8.83 -1.23 10.11
C VAL A 99 -9.09 -2.43 9.20
N VAL A 100 -9.71 -3.48 9.74
CA VAL A 100 -10.17 -4.64 8.96
C VAL A 100 -11.15 -4.19 7.87
N GLY A 101 -12.14 -3.36 8.21
CA GLY A 101 -13.08 -2.80 7.24
C GLY A 101 -12.39 -2.03 6.12
N VAL A 102 -11.40 -1.19 6.44
CA VAL A 102 -10.61 -0.47 5.44
C VAL A 102 -9.82 -1.42 4.55
N CYS A 103 -9.22 -2.48 5.10
CA CYS A 103 -8.50 -3.48 4.32
C CYS A 103 -9.42 -4.24 3.37
N LEU A 104 -10.63 -4.61 3.82
CA LEU A 104 -11.63 -5.27 2.99
C LEU A 104 -12.11 -4.37 1.85
N VAL A 105 -12.42 -3.10 2.14
CA VAL A 105 -12.77 -2.13 1.09
C VAL A 105 -11.60 -1.93 0.11
N SER A 106 -10.36 -1.91 0.61
CA SER A 106 -9.17 -1.80 -0.24
C SER A 106 -8.99 -3.03 -1.14
N LEU A 107 -9.24 -4.24 -0.61
CA LEU A 107 -9.23 -5.48 -1.40
C LEU A 107 -10.30 -5.46 -2.51
N LEU A 108 -11.50 -5.00 -2.21
CA LEU A 108 -12.60 -4.89 -3.17
C LEU A 108 -12.32 -3.86 -4.27
N THR A 109 -11.63 -2.77 -3.90
CA THR A 109 -11.34 -1.67 -4.83
C THR A 109 -10.01 -1.82 -5.56
N TRP A 110 -9.12 -2.71 -5.10
CA TRP A 110 -7.81 -2.95 -5.74
C TRP A 110 -7.95 -3.16 -7.23
N PRO A 111 -8.83 -4.04 -7.77
CA PRO A 111 -8.80 -4.39 -9.19
C PRO A 111 -8.85 -3.16 -10.10
N ARG A 112 -9.61 -2.14 -9.67
CA ARG A 112 -9.71 -0.85 -10.34
C ARG A 112 -8.44 -0.01 -10.21
N VAL A 113 -7.81 0.01 -9.04
CA VAL A 113 -6.50 0.65 -8.79
C VAL A 113 -5.40 0.01 -9.65
N SER A 114 -5.41 -1.32 -9.76
CA SER A 114 -4.47 -2.09 -10.57
C SER A 114 -4.64 -1.84 -12.06
N ALA A 115 -5.88 -1.73 -12.55
CA ALA A 115 -6.12 -1.40 -13.96
C ALA A 115 -5.50 -0.04 -14.36
N ILE A 116 -5.66 0.99 -13.51
CA ILE A 116 -5.02 2.30 -13.71
C ILE A 116 -3.49 2.21 -13.62
N THR A 117 -2.98 1.41 -12.68
CA THR A 117 -1.54 1.25 -12.50
C THR A 117 -0.92 0.57 -13.73
N LEU A 118 -1.58 -0.46 -14.27
CA LEU A 118 -1.17 -1.17 -15.49
C LEU A 118 -1.22 -0.26 -16.71
N SER A 119 -2.30 0.49 -16.93
CA SER A 119 -2.40 1.40 -18.07
C SER A 119 -1.25 2.41 -18.08
N ARG A 120 -0.91 2.95 -16.90
CA ARG A 120 0.22 3.86 -16.72
C ARG A 120 1.57 3.20 -16.99
N ALA A 121 1.74 1.94 -16.58
CA ALA A 121 2.96 1.19 -16.85
C ALA A 121 3.16 0.92 -18.35
N THR A 122 2.07 0.59 -19.06
CA THR A 122 2.09 0.36 -20.50
C THR A 122 2.42 1.64 -21.27
N GLU A 123 1.82 2.78 -20.90
CA GLU A 123 2.11 4.08 -21.51
C GLU A 123 3.57 4.53 -21.28
N ALA A 124 4.11 4.28 -20.09
CA ALA A 124 5.51 4.57 -19.77
C ALA A 124 6.48 3.71 -20.59
N SER A 125 6.12 2.45 -20.88
CA SER A 125 6.92 1.55 -21.71
C SER A 125 6.85 1.92 -23.20
N ALA A 126 5.69 2.33 -23.70
CA ALA A 126 5.49 2.75 -25.09
C ALA A 126 6.24 4.03 -25.49
N THR A 127 6.59 4.86 -24.50
CA THR A 127 7.29 6.15 -24.70
C THR A 127 8.79 6.07 -24.41
N ALA A 128 9.31 4.90 -24.02
CA ALA A 128 10.74 4.68 -23.89
C ALA A 128 11.37 4.71 -25.30
N PRO A 129 12.33 5.60 -25.58
CA PRO A 129 12.96 5.65 -26.89
C PRO A 129 13.66 4.32 -27.15
N ASN A 130 13.32 3.70 -28.28
CA ASN A 130 13.97 2.51 -28.81
C ASN A 130 15.50 2.76 -28.79
N LYS A 131 16.21 2.17 -27.83
CA LYS A 131 17.66 2.04 -27.94
C LYS A 131 17.90 0.94 -28.95
N VAL A 132 17.84 1.30 -30.22
CA VAL A 132 18.37 0.50 -31.31
C VAL A 132 19.89 0.54 -31.13
N ASN A 133 20.45 -0.58 -30.68
CA ASN A 133 21.87 -0.88 -30.84
C ASN A 133 22.06 -1.51 -32.21
#